data_AF-A0A524GLD7-F1
#
_entry.id   AF-A0A524GLD7-F1
#
_cell.length_a   1.000
_cell.length_b   1.000
_cell.length_c   1.000
_cell.angle_alpha   90.00
_cell.angle_beta   90.00
_cell.angle_gamma   90.00
#
_symmetry.space_group_name_H-M   'P 1'
#
loop_
_entity.id
_entity.type
_entity.pdbx_description
1 polymer ?
#
loop_
_entity_poly.entity_id
_entity_poly.type
_entity_poly.pdbx_seq_one_letter_code
_entity_poly.pdbx_strand_id
1 'polypeptide(L)' 'MKIKIFSMGGTIDKLYFDDLSRYEVGDPQVAEVLKEAEVHFDYEIE' A
#
# COMPACT_ATOMS: atom_id res chain seq x y z
N MET A 1 3.31 21.93 -2.21
CA MET A 1 3.03 21.49 -0.82
C MET A 1 3.30 20.00 -0.78
N LYS A 2 4.13 19.52 0.14
CA LYS A 2 4.55 18.11 0.17
C LYS A 2 3.82 17.36 1.28
N ILE A 3 3.15 16.27 0.96
CA ILE A 3 2.42 15.44 1.94
C ILE A 3 3.29 14.25 2.34
N LYS A 4 3.46 14.01 3.64
CA LYS A 4 4.12 12.80 4.15
C LYS A 4 3.07 11.78 4.56
N ILE A 5 3.17 10.58 3.99
CA ILE A 5 2.22 9.49 4.15
C ILE A 5 2.93 8.37 4.89
N PHE A 6 2.38 7.97 6.03
CA PHE A 6 2.90 6.87 6.84
C PHE A 6 1.99 5.66 6.64
N SER A 7 2.54 4.53 6.23
CA SER A 7 1.77 3.29 6.05
C SER A 7 2.31 2.19 6.93
N MET A 8 1.46 1.66 7.80
CA MET A 8 1.76 0.50 8.63
C MET A 8 1.34 -0.82 7.97
N GLY A 9 0.95 -0.74 6.70
CA GLY A 9 0.36 -1.84 5.95
C GLY A 9 -1.00 -2.31 6.49
N GLY A 10 -1.32 -3.60 6.29
CA GLY A 10 -2.53 -4.24 6.80
C GLY A 10 -3.06 -5.34 5.89
N THR A 11 -4.37 -5.62 5.97
CA THR A 11 -5.02 -6.60 5.07
C THR A 11 -4.95 -6.22 3.61
N ILE A 12 -4.68 -4.96 3.31
CA ILE A 12 -4.56 -4.42 1.95
C ILE A 12 -3.27 -4.88 1.27
N ASP A 13 -2.23 -5.25 2.04
CA ASP A 13 -0.96 -5.78 1.51
C ASP A 13 -0.93 -7.31 1.48
N LYS A 14 -2.06 -7.98 1.76
CA LYS A 14 -2.10 -9.44 1.79
C LYS A 14 -2.03 -10.00 0.38
N LEU A 15 -0.99 -10.78 0.13
CA LEU A 15 -0.99 -11.77 -0.94
C LEU A 15 -1.76 -13.00 -0.44
N TYR A 16 -2.92 -13.24 -1.03
CA TYR A 16 -3.73 -14.42 -0.74
C TYR A 16 -3.20 -15.59 -1.58
N PHE A 17 -2.58 -16.57 -0.92
CA PHE A 17 -2.04 -17.76 -1.59
C PHE A 17 -3.12 -18.84 -1.84
N ASP A 18 -4.14 -18.89 -0.99
CA ASP A 18 -5.33 -19.71 -1.16
C ASP A 18 -6.49 -19.16 -0.30
N ASP A 19 -7.72 -19.64 -0.57
CA ASP A 19 -8.96 -19.26 0.14
C ASP A 19 -8.96 -19.75 1.62
N LEU A 20 -7.93 -20.51 2.02
CA LEU A 20 -7.81 -21.21 3.31
C LEU A 20 -6.74 -20.57 4.19
N SER A 21 -7.05 -19.34 4.61
CA SER A 21 -6.60 -18.75 5.90
C SER A 21 -5.12 -18.38 6.04
N ARG A 22 -4.23 -18.77 5.12
CA ARG A 22 -2.81 -18.38 5.19
C ARG A 22 -2.58 -17.10 4.38
N TYR A 23 -2.42 -15.98 5.09
CA TYR A 23 -2.01 -14.73 4.49
C TYR A 23 -0.62 -14.35 4.99
N GLU A 24 0.17 -13.76 4.11
CA GLU A 24 1.41 -13.08 4.47
C GLU A 24 1.19 -11.58 4.26
N VAL A 25 1.79 -10.77 5.13
CA VAL A 25 1.83 -9.32 4.92
C VAL A 25 2.91 -9.09 3.88
N GLY A 26 2.51 -8.66 2.69
CA GLY A 26 3.42 -8.29 1.61
C GLY A 26 3.97 -6.88 1.77
N ASP A 27 4.70 -6.43 0.75
CA ASP A 27 5.22 -5.06 0.71
C ASP A 27 4.07 -4.02 0.67
N PRO A 28 4.27 -2.83 1.28
CA PRO A 28 3.26 -1.78 1.29
C PRO A 28 2.72 -1.43 -0.11
N GLN A 29 1.43 -1.59 -0.32
CA GLN A 29 0.76 -1.34 -1.60
C GLN A 29 0.44 0.15 -1.84
N VAL A 30 0.66 0.98 -0.83
CA VAL A 30 0.35 2.42 -0.85
C VAL A 30 0.97 3.15 -2.05
N ALA A 31 2.16 2.75 -2.48
CA ALA A 31 2.81 3.36 -3.65
C ALA A 31 2.05 3.07 -4.95
N GLU A 32 1.60 1.84 -5.17
CA GLU A 32 0.85 1.46 -6.36
C GLU A 32 -0.55 2.07 -6.36
N VAL A 33 -1.21 2.11 -5.19
CA VAL A 33 -2.52 2.78 -5.02
C VAL A 33 -2.45 4.27 -5.40
N LEU A 34 -1.42 4.99 -4.94
CA LEU A 34 -1.26 6.41 -5.27
C LEU A 34 -0.98 6.64 -6.76
N LYS A 35 -0.27 5.71 -7.40
CA LYS A 35 -0.01 5.73 -8.84
C LYS A 35 -1.27 5.46 -9.66
N GLU A 36 -2.07 4.46 -9.29
CA GLU A 36 -3.34 4.14 -9.94
C GLU A 36 -4.38 5.26 -9.77
N ALA A 37 -4.36 5.95 -8.63
CA ALA A 37 -5.24 7.08 -8.35
C ALA A 37 -4.81 8.40 -9.04
N GLU A 38 -3.77 8.37 -9.87
CA GLU A 38 -3.23 9.53 -10.60
C GLU A 38 -2.92 10.73 -9.67
N VAL A 39 -2.27 10.44 -8.53
CA VAL A 39 -1.87 11.49 -7.59
C VAL A 39 -0.73 12.32 -8.19
N HIS A 40 -1.04 13.59 -8.50
CA HIS A 40 -0.09 14.50 -9.15
C HIS A 40 0.61 15.50 -8.22
N PHE A 41 0.26 15.53 -6.94
CA PHE A 41 0.95 16.40 -5.97
C PHE A 41 2.20 15.71 -5.42
N ASP A 42 3.17 16.51 -4.94
CA ASP A 42 4.36 15.96 -4.30
C ASP A 42 4.04 15.24 -2.99
N TYR A 43 4.48 13.99 -2.87
CA TYR A 43 4.36 13.20 -1.64
C TYR A 43 5.63 12.41 -1.32
N GLU A 44 5.71 11.93 -0.08
CA GLU A 44 6.74 10.99 0.40
C GLU A 44 6.05 9.92 1.24
N ILE A 45 6.53 8.68 1.11
CA ILE A 45 6.02 7.51 1.83
C ILE A 45 7.09 7.05 2.82
N GLU A 46 6.71 6.79 4.08
CA GLU A 46 7.56 6.23 5.15
C GLU A 46 6.87 5.04 5.84
#